data_AF-A0A3N0APF5-F1
#
_entry.id   AF-A0A3N0APF5-F1
#
_cell.length_a   1.000
_cell.length_b   1.000
_cell.length_c   1.000
_cell.angle_alpha   90.00
_cell.angle_beta   90.00
_cell.angle_gamma   90.00
#
_symmetry.space_group_name_H-M   'P 1'
#
loop_
_entity.id
_entity.type
_entity.pdbx_description
1 polymer ?
#
loop_
_entity_poly.entity_id
_entity_poly.type
_entity_poly.pdbx_seq_one_letter_code
_entity_poly.pdbx_strand_id
1 'polypeptide(L)'
;MSESAGKMRHGAEKTAKAVGATAAGAAEGRRVQSIREPLSPGAYVEYSVDDQPGVVERARAFLAGAPGEPVAPRMAATVMLVSEGKPHYRRFESPLAGGAPIEETVDAAPVDVFMLRRASTMAFTPDAVVFPGGGMDVRDVECAVPWAGPSPEQWACLMSCPVSVAKGVITAAAREVFEESGVLLASAPDGGAPVDEREDHWAAEREAVATRRVSFGEFLRERGLVLRSDLMRLRSHWVTPESEARRYDTYFFLARLPERQHADGRTSEAVEAAWIAPGEALMRFDAGLLKLVPPTISNLTSIVAATSVDEAWNTPFDGHVRPHPVARACGEVVLGCEVSET
;
A
#
# COMPACT_ATOMS: atom_id res chain seq x y z
N MET A 1 23.26 -22.34 -62.46
CA MET A 1 22.12 -21.70 -63.16
C MET A 1 21.19 -21.19 -62.06
N SER A 2 21.41 -19.97 -61.59
CA SER A 2 20.88 -18.70 -62.16
C SER A 2 19.43 -18.47 -61.72
N GLU A 3 19.27 -17.48 -60.84
CA GLU A 3 18.18 -16.47 -60.75
C GLU A 3 16.72 -16.99 -60.65
N SER A 4 15.85 -16.46 -59.79
CA SER A 4 15.58 -15.02 -59.70
C SER A 4 14.80 -14.64 -58.43
N ALA A 5 15.02 -13.39 -58.03
CA ALA A 5 14.38 -12.71 -56.91
C ALA A 5 12.98 -12.18 -57.27
N GLY A 6 12.12 -12.00 -56.26
CA GLY A 6 10.83 -11.32 -56.42
C GLY A 6 10.16 -10.98 -55.09
N LYS A 7 10.36 -9.74 -54.63
CA LYS A 7 9.72 -9.08 -53.46
C LYS A 7 8.20 -9.24 -53.43
N MET A 8 7.61 -9.25 -52.24
CA MET A 8 6.67 -8.20 -51.81
C MET A 8 6.45 -8.20 -50.29
N ARG A 9 6.84 -7.09 -49.67
CA ARG A 9 6.34 -6.61 -48.37
C ARG A 9 4.86 -6.26 -48.52
N HIS A 10 4.03 -6.57 -47.52
CA HIS A 10 2.71 -6.00 -47.13
C HIS A 10 2.02 -7.12 -46.30
N GLY A 11 1.48 -6.94 -45.09
CA GLY A 11 1.40 -5.80 -44.21
C GLY A 11 1.15 -6.34 -42.80
N ALA A 12 1.97 -5.93 -41.84
CA ALA A 12 1.76 -6.15 -40.41
C ALA A 12 1.14 -4.86 -39.84
N GLU A 13 -0.13 -4.63 -40.16
CA GLU A 13 -0.93 -3.52 -39.64
C GLU A 13 -2.37 -4.03 -39.56
N LYS A 14 -2.76 -4.57 -38.39
CA LYS A 14 -4.14 -4.66 -37.87
C LYS A 14 -4.19 -5.48 -36.58
N THR A 15 -3.67 -4.93 -35.48
CA THR A 15 -4.03 -5.42 -34.13
C THR A 15 -3.94 -4.34 -33.05
N ALA A 16 -4.02 -3.06 -33.44
CA ALA A 16 -4.04 -1.93 -32.51
C ALA A 16 -5.31 -1.08 -32.72
N LYS A 17 -6.49 -1.69 -32.53
CA LYS A 17 -7.77 -0.96 -32.48
C LYS A 17 -8.90 -1.85 -31.93
N ALA A 18 -8.79 -2.28 -30.68
CA ALA A 18 -9.88 -3.02 -30.02
C ALA A 18 -9.91 -2.93 -28.48
N VAL A 19 -9.30 -1.91 -27.86
CA VAL A 19 -9.34 -1.75 -26.38
C VAL A 19 -10.08 -0.49 -25.92
N GLY A 20 -10.39 0.44 -26.84
CA GLY A 20 -11.06 1.71 -26.50
C GLY A 20 -12.60 1.70 -26.54
N ALA A 21 -13.25 0.55 -26.74
CA ALA A 21 -14.68 0.50 -27.00
C ALA A 21 -15.38 -0.68 -26.32
N THR A 22 -15.27 -0.83 -25.00
CA THR A 22 -16.19 -1.68 -24.21
C THR A 22 -16.43 -1.23 -22.76
N ALA A 23 -15.62 -0.36 -22.15
CA ALA A 23 -15.87 0.06 -20.76
C ALA A 23 -17.05 1.05 -20.62
N ALA A 24 -17.30 1.90 -21.62
CA ALA A 24 -18.41 2.87 -21.57
C ALA A 24 -19.81 2.22 -21.58
N GLY A 25 -19.92 0.97 -22.07
CA GLY A 25 -21.18 0.20 -22.07
C GLY A 25 -21.31 -0.82 -20.93
N ALA A 26 -20.25 -1.05 -20.14
CA ALA A 26 -20.26 -2.04 -19.05
C ALA A 26 -20.82 -1.50 -17.72
N ALA A 27 -20.98 -0.17 -17.61
CA ALA A 27 -21.49 0.50 -16.40
C ALA A 27 -23.02 0.67 -16.37
N GLU A 28 -23.73 0.35 -17.47
CA GLU A 28 -25.17 0.56 -17.56
C GLU A 28 -25.92 -0.45 -16.68
N GLY A 29 -26.29 -0.02 -15.46
CA GLY A 29 -27.05 -0.81 -14.48
C GLY A 29 -26.24 -1.41 -13.33
N ARG A 30 -24.92 -1.18 -13.25
CA ARG A 30 -24.10 -1.61 -12.09
C ARG A 30 -24.14 -0.55 -10.97
N ARG A 31 -24.24 -0.99 -9.71
CA ARG A 31 -24.11 -0.11 -8.54
C ARG A 31 -22.67 0.39 -8.45
N VAL A 32 -22.48 1.71 -8.56
CA VAL A 32 -21.20 2.36 -8.28
C VAL A 32 -21.01 2.47 -6.77
N GLN A 33 -19.96 1.87 -6.24
CA GLN A 33 -19.57 1.98 -4.84
C GLN A 33 -18.64 3.18 -4.63
N SER A 34 -18.77 3.83 -3.48
CA SER A 34 -17.79 4.84 -3.05
C SER A 34 -16.53 4.16 -2.52
N ILE A 35 -15.37 4.79 -2.67
CA ILE A 35 -14.12 4.39 -1.97
C ILE A 35 -14.24 4.50 -0.44
N ARG A 36 -15.32 5.13 0.06
CA ARG A 36 -15.72 5.22 1.46
C ARG A 36 -16.67 4.09 1.89
N GLU A 37 -16.82 3.07 1.06
CA GLU A 37 -17.45 1.80 1.43
C GLU A 37 -16.39 0.68 1.44
N PRO A 38 -16.52 -0.33 2.32
CA PRO A 38 -15.71 -1.53 2.24
C PRO A 38 -15.84 -2.16 0.86
N LEU A 39 -14.69 -2.38 0.19
CA LEU A 39 -14.65 -2.97 -1.13
C LEU A 39 -14.66 -4.50 -1.04
N SER A 40 -15.15 -5.12 -2.09
CA SER A 40 -15.09 -6.57 -2.28
C SER A 40 -14.89 -6.88 -3.75
N PRO A 41 -14.36 -8.07 -4.10
CA PRO A 41 -14.30 -8.46 -5.50
C PRO A 41 -15.67 -8.43 -6.18
N GLY A 42 -15.68 -8.03 -7.46
CA GLY A 42 -16.89 -7.79 -8.25
C GLY A 42 -17.54 -6.41 -8.05
N ALA A 43 -17.08 -5.62 -7.07
CA ALA A 43 -17.53 -4.23 -6.93
C ALA A 43 -17.00 -3.36 -8.08
N TYR A 44 -17.83 -2.41 -8.53
CA TYR A 44 -17.37 -1.30 -9.36
C TYR A 44 -17.26 -0.05 -8.49
N VAL A 45 -16.07 0.53 -8.40
CA VAL A 45 -15.78 1.72 -7.60
C VAL A 45 -15.42 2.88 -8.50
N GLU A 46 -15.95 4.07 -8.20
CA GLU A 46 -15.50 5.33 -8.77
C GLU A 46 -15.15 6.31 -7.65
N TYR A 47 -14.10 7.10 -7.85
CA TYR A 47 -13.75 8.19 -6.95
C TYR A 47 -13.22 9.40 -7.73
N SER A 48 -13.57 10.59 -7.22
CA SER A 48 -13.09 11.85 -7.77
C SER A 48 -11.61 12.04 -7.42
N VAL A 49 -10.91 12.75 -8.32
CA VAL A 49 -9.53 13.21 -8.16
C VAL A 49 -9.44 14.72 -8.35
N ASP A 50 -10.56 15.44 -8.21
CA ASP A 50 -10.65 16.89 -8.49
C ASP A 50 -9.77 17.74 -7.57
N ASP A 51 -9.48 17.25 -6.37
CA ASP A 51 -8.55 17.86 -5.42
C ASP A 51 -7.07 17.71 -5.82
N GLN A 52 -6.80 16.97 -6.90
CA GLN A 52 -5.48 16.66 -7.43
C GLN A 52 -5.37 17.13 -8.89
N PRO A 53 -5.17 18.43 -9.14
CA PRO A 53 -5.22 19.01 -10.50
C PRO A 53 -4.24 18.33 -11.46
N GLY A 54 -3.04 17.97 -11.00
CA GLY A 54 -2.07 17.23 -11.81
C GLY A 54 -2.52 15.82 -12.21
N VAL A 55 -3.30 15.14 -11.37
CA VAL A 55 -3.89 13.82 -11.68
C VAL A 55 -5.00 13.98 -12.72
N VAL A 56 -5.87 14.97 -12.54
CA VAL A 56 -6.96 15.29 -13.50
C VAL A 56 -6.40 15.60 -14.89
N GLU A 57 -5.36 16.43 -14.98
CA GLU A 57 -4.72 16.80 -16.25
C GLU A 57 -4.15 15.57 -16.97
N ARG A 58 -3.43 14.70 -16.24
CA ARG A 58 -2.90 13.45 -16.79
C ARG A 58 -4.00 12.50 -17.22
N ALA A 59 -5.05 12.34 -16.42
CA ALA A 59 -6.20 11.51 -16.75
C ALA A 59 -6.91 12.00 -18.02
N ARG A 60 -7.11 13.32 -18.17
CA ARG A 60 -7.67 13.93 -19.39
C ARG A 60 -6.77 13.71 -20.60
N ALA A 61 -5.46 13.91 -20.47
CA ALA A 61 -4.51 13.68 -21.55
C ALA A 61 -4.51 12.21 -22.00
N PHE A 62 -4.56 11.27 -21.04
CA PHE A 62 -4.67 9.84 -21.31
C PHE A 62 -5.96 9.49 -22.08
N LEU A 63 -7.11 10.01 -21.64
CA LEU A 63 -8.40 9.82 -22.31
C LEU A 63 -8.43 10.43 -23.73
N ALA A 64 -7.67 11.50 -23.96
CA ALA A 64 -7.50 12.11 -25.28
C ALA A 64 -6.53 11.35 -26.19
N GLY A 65 -5.93 10.24 -25.73
CA GLY A 65 -4.99 9.44 -26.49
C GLY A 65 -3.61 10.07 -26.64
N ALA A 66 -3.17 10.87 -25.66
CA ALA A 66 -1.83 11.45 -25.66
C ALA A 66 -0.76 10.34 -25.81
N PRO A 67 0.24 10.51 -26.69
CA PRO A 67 1.24 9.49 -26.94
C PRO A 67 2.19 9.32 -25.75
N GLY A 68 2.48 8.07 -25.38
CA GLY A 68 3.44 7.71 -24.36
C GLY A 68 3.29 6.24 -23.97
N GLU A 69 4.40 5.52 -23.84
CA GLU A 69 4.37 4.16 -23.27
C GLU A 69 4.09 4.28 -21.76
N PRO A 70 3.10 3.55 -21.21
CA PRO A 70 2.84 3.58 -19.78
C PRO A 70 4.09 3.19 -18.99
N VAL A 71 4.39 3.96 -17.95
CA VAL A 71 5.50 3.64 -17.05
C VAL A 71 5.20 2.31 -16.34
N ALA A 72 6.14 1.38 -16.35
CA ALA A 72 5.98 0.12 -15.61
C ALA A 72 5.86 0.41 -14.10
N PRO A 73 4.88 -0.18 -13.40
CA PRO A 73 4.73 0.05 -11.97
C PRO A 73 5.87 -0.60 -11.19
N ARG A 74 6.34 0.09 -10.15
CA ARG A 74 7.31 -0.46 -9.19
C ARG A 74 6.57 -1.25 -8.11
N MET A 75 7.03 -2.47 -7.85
CA MET A 75 6.48 -3.28 -6.76
C MET A 75 6.71 -2.61 -5.41
N ALA A 76 5.70 -2.64 -4.56
CA ALA A 76 5.74 -2.06 -3.23
C ALA A 76 4.88 -2.87 -2.27
N ALA A 77 5.16 -2.71 -0.98
CA ALA A 77 4.36 -3.27 0.09
C ALA A 77 4.05 -2.22 1.14
N THR A 78 2.89 -2.31 1.76
CA THR A 78 2.45 -1.40 2.82
C THR A 78 1.72 -2.18 3.89
N VAL A 79 1.92 -1.84 5.16
CA VAL A 79 1.38 -2.61 6.29
C VAL A 79 0.60 -1.69 7.22
N MET A 80 -0.68 -1.96 7.37
CA MET A 80 -1.53 -1.44 8.43
C MET A 80 -1.19 -2.16 9.73
N LEU A 81 -0.31 -1.56 10.53
CA LEU A 81 -0.01 -2.07 11.86
C LEU A 81 -1.12 -1.62 12.82
N VAL A 82 -1.83 -2.58 13.42
CA VAL A 82 -2.99 -2.33 14.30
C VAL A 82 -2.70 -2.73 15.75
N SER A 83 -3.28 -1.99 16.69
CA SER A 83 -3.28 -2.33 18.12
C SER A 83 -4.63 -2.01 18.74
N GLU A 84 -4.88 -2.55 19.93
CA GLU A 84 -5.98 -2.06 20.77
C GLU A 84 -5.74 -0.56 21.03
N GLY A 85 -6.82 0.21 21.12
CA GLY A 85 -6.70 1.65 21.28
C GLY A 85 -5.91 2.00 22.52
N LYS A 86 -4.85 2.79 22.34
CA LYS A 86 -4.03 3.27 23.45
C LYS A 86 -4.38 4.74 23.67
N PRO A 87 -5.02 5.12 24.79
CA PRO A 87 -5.54 6.48 25.00
C PRO A 87 -4.50 7.61 24.99
N HIS A 88 -3.20 7.30 24.81
CA HIS A 88 -2.09 8.23 25.01
C HIS A 88 -1.02 8.24 23.91
N TYR A 89 -1.26 7.67 22.72
CA TYR A 89 -0.30 7.83 21.61
C TYR A 89 -0.58 9.09 20.80
N ARG A 90 0.49 9.88 20.60
CA ARG A 90 0.49 11.24 20.03
C ARG A 90 -0.29 11.27 18.72
N ARG A 91 -1.28 12.15 18.64
CA ARG A 91 -2.02 12.43 17.42
C ARG A 91 -1.19 13.28 16.47
N PHE A 92 -1.45 13.16 15.18
CA PHE A 92 -0.93 14.10 14.19
C PHE A 92 -1.24 15.55 14.63
N GLU A 93 -0.22 16.36 14.86
CA GLU A 93 -0.29 17.80 15.04
C GLU A 93 -0.95 18.41 13.79
N SER A 94 -1.85 19.36 14.03
CA SER A 94 -2.55 20.04 12.95
C SER A 94 -1.56 20.90 12.14
N PRO A 95 -1.55 20.81 10.80
CA PRO A 95 -0.65 21.62 9.96
C PRO A 95 -1.03 23.12 9.94
N LEU A 96 -2.09 23.54 10.62
CA LEU A 96 -2.41 24.96 10.78
C LEU A 96 -1.34 25.62 11.68
N ALA A 97 -0.37 26.27 11.03
CA ALA A 97 0.66 27.07 11.68
C ALA A 97 0.05 27.97 12.77
N GLY A 98 0.37 27.70 14.04
CA GLY A 98 -0.06 28.51 15.19
C GLY A 98 -1.27 27.97 15.97
N GLY A 99 -1.80 26.78 15.66
CA GLY A 99 -2.75 26.10 16.53
C GLY A 99 -2.08 25.58 17.81
N ALA A 100 -2.67 25.82 18.99
CA ALA A 100 -2.22 25.21 20.23
C ALA A 100 -2.24 23.67 20.09
N PRO A 101 -1.34 22.94 20.80
CA PRO A 101 -1.46 21.48 20.91
C PRO A 101 -2.88 21.13 21.30
N ILE A 102 -3.55 20.33 20.49
CA ILE A 102 -4.89 19.85 20.82
C ILE A 102 -4.69 18.77 21.90
N GLU A 103 -4.58 19.18 23.17
CA GLU A 103 -4.75 18.29 24.33
C GLU A 103 -6.22 17.88 24.45
N GLU A 104 -6.76 17.23 23.42
CA GLU A 104 -8.02 16.52 23.57
C GLU A 104 -7.66 15.11 24.03
N THR A 105 -8.02 14.71 25.24
CA THR A 105 -8.13 13.29 25.56
C THR A 105 -9.28 12.74 24.72
N VAL A 106 -8.99 11.93 23.71
CA VAL A 106 -10.01 11.19 22.95
C VAL A 106 -10.06 9.82 23.58
N ASP A 107 -11.27 9.34 23.81
CA ASP A 107 -11.50 8.01 24.36
C ASP A 107 -10.78 6.95 23.53
N ALA A 108 -10.30 5.90 24.19
CA ALA A 108 -9.66 4.79 23.49
C ALA A 108 -10.63 4.20 22.45
N ALA A 109 -10.19 4.17 21.19
CA ALA A 109 -10.91 3.47 20.15
C ALA A 109 -10.72 1.95 20.30
N PRO A 110 -11.60 1.10 19.74
CA PRO A 110 -11.38 -0.34 19.79
C PRO A 110 -10.14 -0.80 19.00
N VAL A 111 -9.77 -0.05 17.97
CA VAL A 111 -8.62 -0.31 17.11
C VAL A 111 -7.96 1.02 16.74
N ASP A 112 -6.65 1.11 16.95
CA ASP A 112 -5.80 2.15 16.36
C ASP A 112 -4.93 1.56 15.26
N VAL A 113 -4.56 2.41 14.28
CA VAL A 113 -3.61 2.09 13.22
C VAL A 113 -2.40 3.01 13.35
N PHE A 114 -1.20 2.45 13.21
CA PHE A 114 0.02 3.23 13.14
C PHE A 114 0.18 3.86 11.75
N MET A 115 0.34 5.17 11.70
CA MET A 115 0.46 5.94 10.48
C MET A 115 1.59 6.95 10.57
N LEU A 116 2.13 7.32 9.41
CA LEU A 116 3.28 8.21 9.23
C LEU A 116 2.89 9.38 8.32
N ARG A 117 3.32 10.60 8.66
CA ARG A 117 3.26 11.76 7.77
C ARG A 117 4.57 11.85 7.01
N ARG A 118 4.48 11.68 5.69
CA ARG A 118 5.63 11.75 4.78
C ARG A 118 6.25 13.13 4.81
N ALA A 119 7.58 13.20 4.78
CA ALA A 119 8.29 14.47 4.70
C ALA A 119 7.88 15.27 3.44
N SER A 120 7.75 16.59 3.57
CA SER A 120 7.34 17.49 2.48
C SER A 120 8.31 17.50 1.30
N THR A 121 9.56 17.08 1.51
CA THR A 121 10.62 16.95 0.50
C THR A 121 10.48 15.71 -0.38
N MET A 122 9.54 14.80 -0.07
CA MET A 122 9.39 13.56 -0.83
C MET A 122 8.81 13.78 -2.21
N ALA A 123 9.40 13.11 -3.21
CA ALA A 123 9.04 13.25 -4.63
C ALA A 123 7.67 12.65 -5.00
N PHE A 124 7.05 11.87 -4.11
CA PHE A 124 5.73 11.29 -4.28
C PHE A 124 4.93 11.48 -2.99
N THR A 125 3.73 12.05 -3.15
CA THR A 125 2.75 12.31 -2.08
C THR A 125 3.33 13.00 -0.84
N PRO A 126 3.97 14.18 -0.99
CA PRO A 126 4.45 14.95 0.15
C PRO A 126 3.27 15.31 1.08
N ASP A 127 3.55 15.32 2.38
CA ASP A 127 2.63 15.59 3.49
C ASP A 127 1.47 14.60 3.65
N ALA A 128 1.40 13.58 2.79
CA ALA A 128 0.38 12.54 2.90
C ALA A 128 0.62 11.68 4.14
N VAL A 129 -0.46 11.33 4.82
CA VAL A 129 -0.46 10.36 5.90
C VAL A 129 -0.68 8.97 5.31
N VAL A 130 0.26 8.08 5.58
CA VAL A 130 0.36 6.72 5.00
C VAL A 130 0.61 5.69 6.10
N PHE A 131 0.49 4.41 5.77
CA PHE A 131 0.99 3.35 6.65
C PHE A 131 2.47 3.07 6.35
N PRO A 132 3.19 2.39 7.25
CA PRO A 132 4.54 1.93 6.95
C PRO A 132 4.62 1.15 5.65
N GLY A 133 5.57 1.47 4.78
CA GLY A 133 5.67 0.82 3.48
C GLY A 133 6.56 1.51 2.47
N GLY A 134 6.99 0.73 1.49
CA GLY A 134 7.95 1.19 0.50
C GLY A 134 8.13 0.21 -0.65
N GLY A 135 9.12 0.50 -1.49
CA GLY A 135 9.41 -0.28 -2.69
C GLY A 135 10.10 -1.60 -2.35
N MET A 136 9.76 -2.65 -3.10
CA MET A 136 10.49 -3.91 -3.05
C MET A 136 11.91 -3.72 -3.58
N ASP A 137 12.91 -4.03 -2.76
CA ASP A 137 14.33 -4.02 -3.13
C ASP A 137 14.69 -5.37 -3.79
N VAL A 138 15.65 -5.37 -4.70
CA VAL A 138 16.12 -6.62 -5.34
C VAL A 138 16.62 -7.64 -4.31
N ARG A 139 17.18 -7.17 -3.19
CA ARG A 139 17.65 -8.01 -2.08
C ARG A 139 16.52 -8.67 -1.31
N ASP A 140 15.30 -8.14 -1.37
CA ASP A 140 14.12 -8.80 -0.79
C ASP A 140 13.79 -10.12 -1.53
N VAL A 141 14.26 -10.25 -2.77
CA VAL A 141 14.09 -11.45 -3.61
C VAL A 141 15.35 -12.31 -3.60
N GLU A 142 16.51 -11.71 -3.85
CA GLU A 142 17.76 -12.43 -4.12
C GLU A 142 18.46 -12.93 -2.85
N CYS A 143 18.35 -12.20 -1.73
CA CYS A 143 18.98 -12.63 -0.49
C CYS A 143 18.22 -13.81 0.13
N ALA A 144 18.98 -14.65 0.86
CA ALA A 144 18.39 -15.68 1.70
C ALA A 144 17.67 -15.01 2.88
N VAL A 145 16.38 -15.31 3.04
CA VAL A 145 15.56 -14.83 4.15
C VAL A 145 15.12 -16.06 4.94
N PRO A 146 15.60 -16.25 6.18
CA PRO A 146 15.07 -17.31 7.04
C PRO A 146 13.57 -17.10 7.26
N TRP A 147 12.76 -18.14 7.13
CA TRP A 147 11.31 -18.00 6.93
C TRP A 147 10.51 -18.97 7.79
N ALA A 148 9.39 -18.49 8.34
CA ALA A 148 8.36 -19.28 9.00
C ALA A 148 6.96 -18.75 8.66
N GLY A 149 5.95 -19.60 8.86
CA GLY A 149 4.57 -19.37 8.42
C GLY A 149 4.32 -19.92 6.99
N PRO A 150 3.26 -19.46 6.30
CA PRO A 150 2.98 -19.88 4.93
C PRO A 150 4.18 -19.67 4.01
N SER A 151 4.51 -20.66 3.20
CA SER A 151 5.67 -20.59 2.30
C SER A 151 5.48 -19.52 1.22
N PRO A 152 6.57 -19.06 0.58
CA PRO A 152 6.47 -18.18 -0.59
C PRO A 152 5.52 -18.70 -1.68
N GLU A 153 5.43 -20.02 -1.89
CA GLU A 153 4.50 -20.64 -2.84
C GLU A 153 3.05 -20.52 -2.40
N GLN A 154 2.77 -20.66 -1.09
CA GLN A 154 1.43 -20.47 -0.55
C GLN A 154 0.99 -19.01 -0.66
N TRP A 155 1.88 -18.07 -0.38
CA TRP A 155 1.64 -16.64 -0.61
C TRP A 155 1.45 -16.31 -2.08
N ALA A 156 2.26 -16.88 -2.97
CA ALA A 156 2.12 -16.70 -4.42
C ALA A 156 0.76 -17.15 -4.95
N CYS A 157 0.28 -18.29 -4.45
CA CYS A 157 -1.06 -18.79 -4.75
C CYS A 157 -2.14 -17.82 -4.24
N LEU A 158 -2.04 -17.36 -2.98
CA LEU A 158 -3.00 -16.42 -2.39
C LEU A 158 -3.02 -15.06 -3.11
N MET A 159 -1.86 -14.56 -3.52
CA MET A 159 -1.68 -13.26 -4.16
C MET A 159 -1.86 -13.29 -5.68
N SER A 160 -2.10 -14.48 -6.26
CA SER A 160 -2.18 -14.72 -7.70
C SER A 160 -0.97 -14.15 -8.47
N CYS A 161 0.25 -14.39 -7.97
CA CYS A 161 1.47 -13.82 -8.54
C CYS A 161 2.64 -14.84 -8.58
N PRO A 162 3.75 -14.55 -9.26
CA PRO A 162 4.94 -15.40 -9.22
C PRO A 162 5.55 -15.52 -7.82
N VAL A 163 6.15 -16.68 -7.50
CA VAL A 163 6.78 -16.95 -6.19
C VAL A 163 7.84 -15.91 -5.80
N SER A 164 8.62 -15.43 -6.77
CA SER A 164 9.61 -14.37 -6.53
C SER A 164 8.97 -13.05 -6.10
N VAL A 165 7.82 -12.69 -6.68
CA VAL A 165 7.07 -11.48 -6.31
C VAL A 165 6.49 -11.65 -4.91
N ALA A 166 5.85 -12.78 -4.62
CA ALA A 166 5.30 -13.05 -3.28
C ALA A 166 6.39 -13.00 -2.19
N LYS A 167 7.53 -13.69 -2.41
CA LYS A 167 8.68 -13.64 -1.50
C LYS A 167 9.16 -12.21 -1.27
N GLY A 168 9.39 -11.47 -2.36
CA GLY A 168 9.93 -10.13 -2.31
C GLY A 168 8.99 -9.14 -1.63
N VAL A 169 7.70 -9.17 -1.96
CA VAL A 169 6.69 -8.27 -1.39
C VAL A 169 6.48 -8.53 0.10
N ILE A 170 6.41 -9.80 0.53
CA ILE A 170 6.29 -10.15 1.96
C ILE A 170 7.54 -9.74 2.74
N THR A 171 8.73 -9.94 2.16
CA THR A 171 9.99 -9.51 2.77
C THR A 171 10.05 -7.99 2.86
N ALA A 172 9.68 -7.27 1.79
CA ALA A 172 9.59 -5.82 1.76
C ALA A 172 8.60 -5.31 2.82
N ALA A 173 7.42 -5.92 2.96
CA ALA A 173 6.44 -5.55 3.98
C ALA A 173 7.04 -5.59 5.39
N ALA A 174 7.70 -6.71 5.75
CA ALA A 174 8.33 -6.87 7.06
C ALA A 174 9.53 -5.91 7.24
N ARG A 175 10.32 -5.71 6.19
CA ARG A 175 11.48 -4.80 6.20
C ARG A 175 11.03 -3.35 6.41
N GLU A 176 10.06 -2.87 5.66
CA GLU A 176 9.57 -1.48 5.73
C GLU A 176 8.93 -1.19 7.10
N VAL A 177 8.18 -2.13 7.67
CA VAL A 177 7.68 -2.00 9.05
C VAL A 177 8.84 -1.84 10.03
N PHE A 178 9.92 -2.61 9.88
CA PHE A 178 11.09 -2.50 10.75
C PHE A 178 11.84 -1.18 10.54
N GLU A 179 12.08 -0.78 9.29
CA GLU A 179 12.77 0.46 8.93
C GLU A 179 12.01 1.70 9.43
N GLU A 180 10.68 1.73 9.31
CA GLU A 180 9.90 2.93 9.58
C GLU A 180 9.28 2.97 10.97
N SER A 181 9.07 1.81 11.62
CA SER A 181 8.45 1.75 12.94
C SER A 181 9.26 1.08 14.04
N GLY A 182 10.37 0.41 13.71
CA GLY A 182 11.15 -0.40 14.66
C GLY A 182 10.52 -1.76 15.01
N VAL A 183 9.25 -1.98 14.64
CA VAL A 183 8.55 -3.24 14.88
C VAL A 183 9.13 -4.33 14.00
N LEU A 184 9.47 -5.46 14.61
CA LEU A 184 10.07 -6.61 13.93
C LEU A 184 9.11 -7.79 13.90
N LEU A 185 8.61 -8.11 12.69
CA LEU A 185 7.75 -9.27 12.41
C LEU A 185 8.58 -10.55 12.24
N ALA A 186 9.32 -10.91 13.29
CA ALA A 186 10.22 -12.06 13.32
C ALA A 186 10.18 -12.79 14.68
N SER A 187 10.63 -14.03 14.71
CA SER A 187 10.82 -14.82 15.93
C SER A 187 12.11 -15.61 15.89
N ALA A 188 12.46 -16.27 16.99
CA ALA A 188 13.41 -17.37 16.95
C ALA A 188 12.87 -18.52 16.06
N PRO A 189 13.74 -19.42 15.55
CA PRO A 189 13.35 -20.47 14.60
C PRO A 189 12.51 -21.58 15.23
N ASP A 190 12.45 -21.65 16.56
CA ASP A 190 11.69 -22.63 17.33
C ASP A 190 10.16 -22.40 17.27
N GLY A 191 9.71 -21.38 16.54
CA GLY A 191 8.29 -21.05 16.38
C GLY A 191 7.69 -20.37 17.61
N GLY A 192 8.52 -19.85 18.52
CA GLY A 192 8.08 -19.11 19.69
C GLY A 192 7.33 -17.80 19.36
N ALA A 193 7.00 -17.07 20.42
CA ALA A 193 6.41 -15.73 20.28
C ALA A 193 7.32 -14.81 19.43
N PRO A 194 6.75 -13.79 18.76
CA PRO A 194 7.55 -12.75 18.13
C PRO A 194 8.56 -12.18 19.12
N VAL A 195 9.69 -11.70 18.60
CA VAL A 195 10.75 -11.14 19.45
C VAL A 195 10.21 -9.99 20.30
N ASP A 196 10.72 -9.90 21.52
CA ASP A 196 10.46 -8.80 22.43
C ASP A 196 11.36 -7.61 22.06
N GLU A 197 10.84 -6.39 22.17
CA GLU A 197 11.65 -5.18 22.01
C GLU A 197 12.14 -4.73 23.38
N ARG A 198 13.46 -4.76 23.60
CA ARG A 198 14.07 -4.22 24.82
C ARG A 198 14.77 -2.90 24.49
N GLU A 199 14.09 -1.81 24.85
CA GLU A 199 14.46 -0.39 24.99
C GLU A 199 15.39 0.32 23.97
N ASP A 200 16.12 -0.37 23.09
CA ASP A 200 16.79 0.16 21.86
C ASP A 200 17.60 -0.92 21.09
N HIS A 201 17.38 -2.22 21.36
CA HIS A 201 18.25 -3.32 20.94
C HIS A 201 18.55 -3.40 19.42
N TRP A 202 17.72 -2.79 18.58
CA TRP A 202 17.83 -2.87 17.12
C TRP A 202 18.15 -1.56 16.42
N ALA A 203 18.42 -0.46 17.14
CA ALA A 203 18.55 0.86 16.52
C ALA A 203 19.68 0.90 15.48
N ALA A 204 20.84 0.29 15.76
CA ALA A 204 21.98 0.27 14.85
C ALA A 204 21.74 -0.63 13.63
N GLU A 205 21.09 -1.78 13.85
CA GLU A 205 20.74 -2.74 12.82
C GLU A 205 19.64 -2.20 11.90
N ARG A 206 18.62 -1.55 12.48
CA ARG A 206 17.57 -0.84 11.76
C ARG A 206 18.15 0.22 10.85
N GLU A 207 19.04 1.05 11.37
CA GLU A 207 19.75 2.07 10.59
C GLU A 207 20.61 1.42 9.49
N ALA A 208 21.28 0.29 9.76
CA ALA A 208 22.06 -0.42 8.74
C ALA A 208 21.17 -1.03 7.63
N VAL A 209 19.98 -1.53 7.97
CA VAL A 209 18.98 -2.02 7.00
C VAL A 209 18.42 -0.85 6.17
N ALA A 210 17.95 0.22 6.83
CA ALA A 210 17.38 1.41 6.18
C ALA A 210 18.38 2.11 5.23
N THR A 211 19.65 2.20 5.64
CA THR A 211 20.73 2.73 4.79
C THR A 211 21.29 1.71 3.80
N ARG A 212 20.67 0.53 3.69
CA ARG A 212 21.01 -0.52 2.74
C ARG A 212 22.44 -1.08 2.93
N ARG A 213 23.07 -0.85 4.09
CA ARG A 213 24.40 -1.40 4.43
C ARG A 213 24.36 -2.92 4.62
N VAL A 214 23.25 -3.44 5.12
CA VAL A 214 22.94 -4.88 5.17
C VAL A 214 21.53 -5.11 4.63
N SER A 215 21.27 -6.28 4.05
CA SER A 215 19.90 -6.68 3.72
C SER A 215 19.13 -7.11 4.97
N PHE A 216 17.80 -7.05 4.91
CA PHE A 216 16.95 -7.54 5.99
C PHE A 216 17.15 -9.05 6.26
N GLY A 217 17.32 -9.84 5.20
CA GLY A 217 17.62 -11.28 5.32
C GLY A 217 18.96 -11.57 6.01
N GLU A 218 20.00 -10.79 5.72
CA GLU A 218 21.29 -10.89 6.42
C GLU A 218 21.16 -10.55 7.90
N PHE A 219 20.48 -9.45 8.22
CA PHE A 219 20.18 -9.05 9.59
C PHE A 219 19.49 -10.18 10.36
N LEU A 220 18.41 -10.76 9.80
CA LEU A 220 17.69 -11.87 10.45
C LEU A 220 18.62 -13.07 10.68
N ARG A 221 19.42 -13.45 9.69
CA ARG A 221 20.33 -14.59 9.79
C ARG A 221 21.42 -14.38 10.84
N GLU A 222 22.01 -13.18 10.90
CA GLU A 222 23.03 -12.83 11.90
C GLU A 222 22.49 -12.88 13.32
N ARG A 223 21.20 -12.58 13.50
CA ARG A 223 20.51 -12.64 14.79
C ARG A 223 19.85 -13.97 15.09
N GLY A 224 19.98 -14.95 14.19
CA GLY A 224 19.34 -16.25 14.33
C GLY A 224 17.81 -16.17 14.36
N LEU A 225 17.24 -15.21 13.63
CA LEU A 225 15.80 -14.96 13.55
C LEU A 225 15.22 -15.45 12.23
N VAL A 226 13.91 -15.69 12.22
CA VAL A 226 13.11 -16.01 11.03
C VAL A 226 12.02 -14.97 10.82
N LEU A 227 11.81 -14.57 9.56
CA LEU A 227 10.66 -13.77 9.15
C LEU A 227 9.40 -14.58 9.43
N ARG A 228 8.43 -13.99 10.14
CA ARG A 228 7.14 -14.61 10.46
C ARG A 228 6.05 -14.11 9.54
N SER A 229 5.93 -14.76 8.39
CA SER A 229 5.00 -14.36 7.34
C SER A 229 3.53 -14.51 7.77
N ASP A 230 3.24 -15.39 8.73
CA ASP A 230 1.94 -15.59 9.35
C ASP A 230 1.46 -14.42 10.23
N LEU A 231 2.35 -13.48 10.57
CA LEU A 231 1.99 -12.25 11.29
C LEU A 231 1.42 -11.17 10.39
N MET A 232 1.30 -11.44 9.09
CA MET A 232 0.67 -10.55 8.12
C MET A 232 -0.54 -11.22 7.46
N ARG A 233 -1.53 -10.39 7.10
CA ARG A 233 -2.65 -10.80 6.25
C ARG A 233 -2.80 -9.88 5.07
N LEU A 234 -2.99 -10.46 3.88
CA LEU A 234 -3.28 -9.70 2.67
C LEU A 234 -4.61 -8.97 2.81
N ARG A 235 -4.64 -7.67 2.48
CA ARG A 235 -5.80 -6.80 2.65
C ARG A 235 -6.33 -6.21 1.36
N SER A 236 -5.46 -5.65 0.54
CA SER A 236 -5.82 -5.16 -0.79
C SER A 236 -4.58 -5.13 -1.69
N HIS A 237 -4.78 -5.04 -3.00
CA HIS A 237 -3.69 -4.84 -3.95
C HIS A 237 -4.09 -3.71 -4.89
N TRP A 238 -3.35 -2.61 -4.88
CA TRP A 238 -3.60 -1.45 -5.72
C TRP A 238 -2.50 -1.24 -6.76
N VAL A 239 -2.89 -1.06 -8.03
CA VAL A 239 -1.96 -0.64 -9.09
C VAL A 239 -2.30 0.78 -9.50
N THR A 240 -1.31 1.67 -9.47
CA THR A 240 -1.50 3.06 -9.88
C THR A 240 -1.93 3.15 -11.36
N PRO A 241 -2.86 4.04 -11.75
CA PRO A 241 -3.35 4.16 -13.12
C PRO A 241 -2.25 4.38 -14.16
N GLU A 242 -2.47 3.91 -15.39
CA GLU A 242 -1.53 4.10 -16.51
C GLU A 242 -1.31 5.57 -16.91
N SER A 243 -2.27 6.44 -16.59
CA SER A 243 -2.16 7.88 -16.81
C SER A 243 -1.09 8.54 -15.93
N GLU A 244 -0.67 7.88 -14.84
CA GLU A 244 0.26 8.46 -13.88
C GLU A 244 1.72 8.29 -14.31
N ALA A 245 2.51 9.36 -14.16
CA ALA A 245 3.94 9.34 -14.51
C ALA A 245 4.81 8.53 -13.53
N ARG A 246 4.31 8.30 -12.31
CA ARG A 246 4.95 7.46 -11.29
C ARG A 246 3.95 6.43 -10.84
N ARG A 247 4.25 5.15 -11.07
CA ARG A 247 3.34 4.05 -10.81
C ARG A 247 3.93 3.07 -9.82
N TYR A 248 3.05 2.57 -8.96
CA TYR A 248 3.32 1.53 -7.98
C TYR A 248 2.28 0.42 -8.12
N ASP A 249 2.73 -0.81 -7.90
CA ASP A 249 1.94 -2.01 -7.76
C ASP A 249 2.13 -2.44 -6.30
N THR A 250 1.16 -2.07 -5.47
CA THR A 250 1.29 -2.06 -4.02
C THR A 250 0.35 -3.09 -3.40
N TYR A 251 0.94 -4.06 -2.71
CA TYR A 251 0.21 -4.97 -1.85
C TYR A 251 0.10 -4.36 -0.45
N PHE A 252 -1.11 -4.35 0.09
CA PHE A 252 -1.41 -3.89 1.44
C PHE A 252 -1.64 -5.09 2.34
N PHE A 253 -1.04 -5.06 3.51
CA PHE A 253 -1.17 -6.07 4.55
C PHE A 253 -1.72 -5.47 5.84
N LEU A 254 -2.32 -6.30 6.68
CA LEU A 254 -2.58 -6.00 8.08
C LEU A 254 -1.59 -6.77 8.95
N ALA A 255 -1.07 -6.15 10.00
CA ALA A 255 -0.27 -6.80 11.03
C ALA A 255 -0.78 -6.36 12.42
N ARG A 256 -0.87 -7.29 13.37
CA ARG A 256 -1.05 -6.90 14.78
C ARG A 256 0.29 -6.43 15.33
N LEU A 257 0.29 -5.37 16.14
CA LEU A 257 1.45 -5.00 16.94
C LEU A 257 1.84 -6.19 17.82
N PRO A 258 3.04 -6.79 17.66
CA PRO A 258 3.47 -7.88 18.51
C PRO A 258 3.52 -7.45 19.98
N GLU A 259 3.14 -8.35 20.88
CA GLU A 259 3.19 -8.07 22.31
C GLU A 259 4.59 -7.60 22.73
N ARG A 260 4.62 -6.55 23.57
CA ARG A 260 5.83 -5.95 24.12
C ARG A 260 6.75 -5.26 23.10
N GLN A 261 6.34 -5.12 21.84
CA GLN A 261 6.96 -4.18 20.91
C GLN A 261 6.25 -2.83 20.91
N HIS A 262 6.98 -1.79 20.50
CA HIS A 262 6.50 -0.44 20.39
C HIS A 262 6.86 0.16 19.02
N ALA A 263 5.82 0.51 18.24
CA ALA A 263 6.01 1.25 17.00
C ALA A 263 6.39 2.72 17.27
N ASP A 264 7.62 3.08 16.97
CA ASP A 264 8.10 4.46 17.02
C ASP A 264 8.05 5.14 15.64
N GLY A 265 8.19 6.46 15.60
CA GLY A 265 8.29 7.23 14.36
C GLY A 265 9.71 7.61 13.97
N ARG A 266 10.74 6.94 14.51
CA ARG A 266 12.15 7.34 14.36
C ARG A 266 12.68 6.92 12.99
N THR A 267 12.29 7.64 11.96
CA THR A 267 12.76 7.48 10.58
C THR A 267 13.08 8.84 9.96
N SER A 268 14.00 8.88 9.00
CA SER A 268 14.29 10.09 8.21
C SER A 268 13.22 10.38 7.14
N GLU A 269 12.33 9.42 6.89
CA GLU A 269 11.33 9.46 5.82
C GLU A 269 10.00 10.11 6.23
N ALA A 270 9.74 10.18 7.53
CA ALA A 270 8.54 10.77 8.10
C ALA A 270 8.91 11.92 9.05
N VAL A 271 8.08 12.97 9.05
CA VAL A 271 8.23 14.10 9.99
C VAL A 271 7.40 13.89 11.26
N GLU A 272 6.47 12.95 11.22
CA GLU A 272 5.52 12.69 12.29
C GLU A 272 4.97 11.26 12.17
N ALA A 273 4.70 10.64 13.32
CA ALA A 273 4.10 9.31 13.42
C ALA A 273 3.10 9.28 14.55
N ALA A 274 2.00 8.57 14.36
CA ALA A 274 0.90 8.51 15.31
C ALA A 274 0.18 7.16 15.25
N TRP A 275 -0.34 6.73 16.40
CA TRP A 275 -1.47 5.81 16.41
C TRP A 275 -2.74 6.63 16.31
N ILE A 276 -3.65 6.25 15.42
CA ILE A 276 -4.90 6.95 15.19
C ILE A 276 -6.02 5.96 14.89
N ALA A 277 -7.20 6.22 15.44
CA ALA A 277 -8.39 5.45 15.11
C ALA A 277 -8.74 5.64 13.62
N PRO A 278 -9.10 4.58 12.88
CA PRO A 278 -9.40 4.70 11.45
C PRO A 278 -10.48 5.75 11.15
N GLY A 279 -11.52 5.82 11.98
CA GLY A 279 -12.59 6.79 11.86
C GLY A 279 -12.13 8.22 12.09
N GLU A 280 -11.19 8.43 13.02
CA GLU A 280 -10.61 9.75 13.27
C GLU A 280 -9.74 10.20 12.09
N ALA A 281 -8.90 9.32 11.53
CA ALA A 281 -8.09 9.64 10.37
C ALA A 281 -8.95 10.07 9.17
N LEU A 282 -10.05 9.35 8.91
CA LEU A 282 -11.01 9.67 7.86
C LEU A 282 -11.75 10.98 8.14
N MET A 283 -12.20 11.23 9.36
CA MET A 283 -12.84 12.49 9.76
C MET A 283 -11.89 13.69 9.58
N ARG A 284 -10.62 13.55 9.99
CA ARG A 284 -9.62 14.60 9.81
C ARG A 284 -9.29 14.86 8.34
N PHE A 285 -9.31 13.82 7.50
CA PHE A 285 -9.22 13.99 6.05
C PHE A 285 -10.41 14.77 5.51
N ASP A 286 -11.64 14.43 5.91
CA ASP A 286 -12.85 15.12 5.48
C ASP A 286 -12.84 16.61 5.93
N ALA A 287 -12.21 16.91 7.06
CA ALA A 287 -11.98 18.27 7.56
C ALA A 287 -10.78 19.00 6.92
N GLY A 288 -10.04 18.37 5.99
CA GLY A 288 -8.85 18.93 5.34
C GLY A 288 -7.61 19.04 6.24
N LEU A 289 -7.61 18.37 7.39
CA LEU A 289 -6.50 18.37 8.37
C LEU A 289 -5.44 17.31 8.07
N LEU A 290 -5.85 16.20 7.44
CA LEU A 290 -4.95 15.18 6.91
C LEU A 290 -5.09 15.07 5.40
N LYS A 291 -3.98 14.75 4.73
CA LYS A 291 -3.97 14.40 3.32
C LYS A 291 -3.84 12.89 3.21
N LEU A 292 -4.88 12.23 2.71
CA LEU A 292 -4.89 10.78 2.47
C LEU A 292 -4.95 10.51 0.98
N VAL A 293 -4.35 9.40 0.56
CA VAL A 293 -4.45 8.92 -0.83
C VAL A 293 -5.53 7.86 -0.95
N PRO A 294 -6.10 7.63 -2.15
CA PRO A 294 -7.23 6.71 -2.33
C PRO A 294 -7.03 5.31 -1.71
N PRO A 295 -5.87 4.63 -1.89
CA PRO A 295 -5.63 3.33 -1.24
C PRO A 295 -5.69 3.42 0.29
N THR A 296 -5.17 4.50 0.89
CA THR A 296 -5.23 4.71 2.36
C THR A 296 -6.65 4.91 2.83
N ILE A 297 -7.45 5.71 2.11
CA ILE A 297 -8.87 5.95 2.43
C ILE A 297 -9.65 4.62 2.42
N SER A 298 -9.48 3.82 1.37
CA SER A 298 -10.15 2.53 1.22
C SER A 298 -9.75 1.55 2.33
N ASN A 299 -8.45 1.42 2.59
CA ASN A 299 -7.95 0.51 3.61
C ASN A 299 -8.37 0.94 5.03
N LEU A 300 -8.40 2.24 5.38
CA LEU A 300 -8.97 2.71 6.65
C LEU A 300 -10.47 2.42 6.75
N THR A 301 -11.21 2.68 5.67
CA THR A 301 -12.65 2.42 5.58
C THR A 301 -12.96 0.95 5.82
N SER A 302 -12.13 0.03 5.31
CA SER A 302 -12.35 -1.42 5.45
C SER A 302 -12.31 -1.94 6.90
N ILE A 303 -11.71 -1.19 7.82
CA ILE A 303 -11.58 -1.58 9.23
C ILE A 303 -12.26 -0.59 10.21
N VAL A 304 -12.89 0.47 9.70
CA VAL A 304 -13.46 1.54 10.55
C VAL A 304 -14.56 1.06 11.48
N ALA A 305 -15.29 0.02 11.07
CA ALA A 305 -16.38 -0.57 11.85
C ALA A 305 -15.90 -1.64 12.85
N ALA A 306 -14.60 -2.00 12.84
CA ALA A 306 -14.09 -3.03 13.70
C ALA A 306 -14.16 -2.62 15.17
N THR A 307 -14.73 -3.50 15.99
CA THR A 307 -14.89 -3.34 17.43
C THR A 307 -13.78 -4.02 18.25
N SER A 308 -12.81 -4.62 17.56
CA SER A 308 -11.61 -5.21 18.15
C SER A 308 -10.51 -5.40 17.11
N VAL A 309 -9.27 -5.55 17.57
CA VAL A 309 -8.13 -5.90 16.70
C VAL A 309 -8.36 -7.23 15.98
N ASP A 310 -9.03 -8.17 16.64
CA ASP A 310 -9.36 -9.47 16.06
C ASP A 310 -10.39 -9.35 14.93
N GLU A 311 -11.37 -8.48 15.06
CA GLU A 311 -12.30 -8.19 13.99
C GLU A 311 -11.59 -7.54 12.80
N ALA A 312 -10.75 -6.52 13.04
CA ALA A 312 -9.95 -5.88 11.99
C ALA A 312 -9.00 -6.87 11.29
N TRP A 313 -8.39 -7.80 12.04
CA TRP A 313 -7.55 -8.87 11.50
C TRP A 313 -8.30 -9.84 10.60
N ASN A 314 -9.59 -10.05 10.86
CA ASN A 314 -10.44 -10.94 10.09
C ASN A 314 -11.17 -10.24 8.93
N THR A 315 -10.92 -8.94 8.71
CA THR A 315 -11.40 -8.25 7.51
C THR A 315 -10.89 -8.97 6.25
N PRO A 316 -11.79 -9.36 5.32
CA PRO A 316 -11.41 -10.05 4.10
C PRO A 316 -10.44 -9.26 3.21
N PHE A 317 -9.91 -9.96 2.20
CA PHE A 317 -9.19 -9.32 1.10
C PHE A 317 -10.19 -8.55 0.22
N ASP A 318 -9.93 -7.26 0.03
CA ASP A 318 -10.79 -6.36 -0.75
C ASP A 318 -10.76 -6.72 -2.24
N GLY A 319 -9.65 -7.27 -2.72
CA GLY A 319 -9.41 -7.59 -4.13
C GLY A 319 -8.26 -6.79 -4.75
N HIS A 320 -8.11 -6.96 -6.05
CA HIS A 320 -7.15 -6.23 -6.86
C HIS A 320 -7.81 -5.01 -7.51
N VAL A 321 -7.29 -3.84 -7.22
CA VAL A 321 -7.81 -2.53 -7.64
C VAL A 321 -6.83 -1.89 -8.62
N ARG A 322 -7.26 -1.74 -9.87
CA ARG A 322 -6.48 -1.18 -10.98
C ARG A 322 -7.27 -0.02 -11.60
N PRO A 323 -7.27 1.17 -10.97
CA PRO A 323 -8.09 2.28 -11.42
C PRO A 323 -7.62 2.79 -12.77
N HIS A 324 -8.56 3.27 -13.56
CA HIS A 324 -8.30 3.93 -14.84
C HIS A 324 -9.16 5.20 -14.96
N PRO A 325 -8.70 6.20 -15.73
CA PRO A 325 -9.52 7.36 -16.05
C PRO A 325 -10.86 6.98 -16.68
N VAL A 326 -11.92 7.66 -16.26
CA VAL A 326 -13.28 7.55 -16.82
C VAL A 326 -13.83 8.96 -17.01
N ALA A 327 -14.34 9.26 -18.21
CA ALA A 327 -15.07 10.50 -18.47
C ALA A 327 -16.57 10.27 -18.22
N ARG A 328 -17.15 11.06 -17.33
CA ARG A 328 -18.61 11.09 -17.11
C ARG A 328 -19.29 11.95 -18.17
N ALA A 329 -20.59 11.72 -18.37
CA ALA A 329 -21.40 12.48 -19.33
C ALA A 329 -21.43 14.00 -19.05
N CYS A 330 -21.24 14.41 -17.79
CA CYS A 330 -21.13 15.82 -17.38
C CYS A 330 -19.77 16.46 -17.70
N GLY A 331 -18.80 15.71 -18.25
CA GLY A 331 -17.44 16.17 -18.53
C GLY A 331 -16.47 16.09 -17.35
N GLU A 332 -16.93 15.64 -16.18
CA GLU A 332 -16.09 15.30 -15.03
C GLU A 332 -15.21 14.07 -15.37
N VAL A 333 -13.97 14.07 -14.88
CA VAL A 333 -13.05 12.93 -15.01
C VAL A 333 -12.82 12.32 -13.65
N VAL A 334 -13.12 11.04 -13.52
CA VAL A 334 -12.95 10.26 -12.30
C VAL A 334 -11.99 9.10 -12.53
N LEU A 335 -11.58 8.42 -11.46
CA LEU A 335 -10.93 7.12 -11.55
C LEU A 335 -11.94 6.03 -11.23
N GLY A 336 -12.12 5.10 -12.16
CA GLY A 336 -13.02 3.95 -12.04
C GLY A 336 -12.26 2.62 -12.02
N CYS A 337 -12.82 1.60 -11.37
CA CYS A 337 -12.23 0.26 -11.32
C CYS A 337 -13.30 -0.81 -11.08
N GLU A 338 -13.22 -1.94 -11.79
CA GLU A 338 -13.83 -3.20 -11.35
C GLU A 338 -12.82 -3.94 -10.46
N VAL A 339 -13.20 -4.25 -9.23
CA VAL A 339 -12.32 -4.92 -8.25
C VAL A 339 -12.28 -6.40 -8.58
N SER A 340 -11.10 -6.97 -8.87
CA SER A 340 -10.97 -8.37 -9.28
C SER A 340 -10.53 -9.29 -8.14
N GLU A 341 -10.91 -10.58 -8.23
CA GLU A 341 -10.44 -11.65 -7.32
C GLU A 341 -9.01 -12.11 -7.61
N THR A 342 -8.54 -11.85 -8.84
CA THR A 342 -7.24 -12.28 -9.39
C THR A 342 -6.59 -11.15 -10.18
#